data_AF-A0A832X3F6-F1
#
_entry.id   AF-A0A832X3F6-F1
#
_cell.length_a   1.000
_cell.length_b   1.000
_cell.length_c   1.000
_cell.angle_alpha   90.00
_cell.angle_beta   90.00
_cell.angle_gamma   90.00
#
_symmetry.space_group_name_H-M   'P 1'
#
loop_
_entity.id
_entity.type
_entity.pdbx_description
1 polymer ?
#
loop_
_entity_poly.entity_id
_entity_poly.type
_entity_poly.pdbx_seq_one_letter_code
_entity_poly.pdbx_strand_id
1 'polypeptide(L)'
;TKPQDWYKFTNCGYDAPDDPFIVKILEQNIKGEQCAIKTYNSLMKKTRDKDPVTYNVLLTILSQEVEHEEDLQALLEDVEIIMKSR
;
A
#
# COMPACT_ATOMS: atom_id res chain seq x y z
N THR A 1 16.25 -7.35 14.26
CA THR A 1 16.52 -5.89 14.24
C THR A 1 17.56 -5.52 13.19
N LYS A 2 18.02 -6.47 12.36
CA LYS A 2 18.90 -6.18 11.24
C LYS A 2 18.03 -5.89 10.00
N PRO A 3 18.38 -4.93 9.12
CA PRO A 3 17.57 -4.63 7.93
C PRO A 3 17.29 -5.85 7.04
N GLN A 4 18.22 -6.81 6.98
CA GLN A 4 18.06 -8.06 6.23
C GLN A 4 16.89 -8.92 6.73
N ASP A 5 16.45 -8.75 7.98
CA ASP A 5 15.33 -9.48 8.55
C ASP A 5 13.99 -9.07 7.91
N TRP A 6 13.89 -7.88 7.32
CA TRP A 6 12.65 -7.39 6.69
C TRP A 6 12.19 -8.29 5.54
N TYR A 7 13.13 -8.81 4.75
CA TYR A 7 12.81 -9.76 3.67
C TYR A 7 12.18 -11.07 4.18
N LYS A 8 12.37 -11.42 5.46
CA LYS A 8 11.78 -12.62 6.07
C LYS A 8 10.41 -12.37 6.69
N PHE A 9 10.20 -11.16 7.20
CA PHE A 9 9.01 -10.82 8.00
C PHE A 9 8.00 -9.97 7.24
N THR A 10 8.38 -9.42 6.09
CA THR A 10 7.47 -8.58 5.33
C THR A 10 6.28 -9.38 4.79
N ASN A 11 5.09 -8.81 4.92
CA ASN A 11 3.89 -9.34 4.26
C ASN A 11 3.83 -8.91 2.79
N CYS A 12 4.47 -7.78 2.48
CA CYS A 12 4.50 -7.15 1.18
C CYS A 12 5.95 -7.18 0.70
N GLY A 13 6.22 -7.95 -0.34
CA GLY A 13 7.57 -8.04 -0.91
C GLY A 13 8.14 -6.66 -1.27
N TYR A 14 9.42 -6.62 -1.61
CA TYR A 14 10.04 -5.39 -2.09
C TYR A 14 10.32 -5.51 -3.59
N ASP A 15 9.56 -4.75 -4.38
CA ASP A 15 9.81 -4.59 -5.81
C ASP A 15 10.74 -3.37 -5.98
N ALA A 16 11.98 -3.60 -6.40
CA ALA A 16 12.92 -2.52 -6.61
C ALA A 16 12.49 -1.64 -7.81
N PRO A 17 12.57 -0.31 -7.71
CA PRO A 17 12.19 0.61 -8.79
C PRO A 17 13.30 0.71 -9.85
N ASP A 18 13.66 -0.42 -10.46
CA ASP A 18 14.72 -0.50 -11.47
C ASP A 18 14.33 0.19 -12.79
N ASP A 19 13.01 0.25 -13.08
CA ASP A 19 12.45 1.07 -14.15
C ASP A 19 11.92 2.39 -13.56
N PRO A 20 12.60 3.53 -13.79
CA PRO A 20 12.20 4.81 -13.24
C PRO A 20 11.01 5.44 -13.99
N PHE A 21 10.44 4.77 -14.99
CA PHE A 21 9.29 5.29 -15.72
C PHE A 21 8.08 5.47 -14.78
N ILE A 22 7.50 6.66 -14.76
CA ILE A 22 6.50 7.07 -13.76
C ILE A 22 5.31 6.12 -13.67
N VAL A 23 4.83 5.59 -14.80
CA VAL A 23 3.72 4.62 -14.82
C VAL A 23 4.11 3.32 -14.12
N LYS A 24 5.36 2.85 -14.29
CA LYS A 24 5.85 1.65 -13.60
C LYS A 24 5.98 1.86 -12.10
N ILE A 25 6.41 3.04 -11.68
CA ILE A 25 6.46 3.40 -10.26
C ILE A 25 5.05 3.49 -9.66
N LEU A 26 4.09 4.09 -10.36
CA LEU A 26 2.69 4.16 -9.91
C LEU A 26 2.08 2.75 -9.80
N GLU A 27 2.24 1.89 -10.80
CA GLU A 27 1.80 0.49 -10.76
C GLU A 27 2.39 -0.26 -9.55
N GLN A 28 3.69 -0.07 -9.27
CA GLN A 28 4.36 -0.67 -8.11
C GLN A 28 3.80 -0.15 -6.78
N ASN A 29 3.60 1.17 -6.65
CA ASN A 29 3.06 1.76 -5.43
C ASN A 29 1.62 1.32 -5.16
N ILE A 30 0.75 1.31 -6.19
CA ILE A 30 -0.63 0.82 -6.06
C ILE A 30 -0.65 -0.64 -5.57
N LYS A 31 0.21 -1.50 -6.12
CA LYS A 31 0.36 -2.89 -5.66
C LYS A 31 0.84 -2.95 -4.19
N GLY A 32 1.73 -2.03 -3.79
CA GLY A 32 2.17 -1.86 -2.41
C GLY A 32 1.00 -1.56 -1.47
N GLU A 33 0.18 -0.56 -1.79
CA GLU A 33 -0.97 -0.17 -0.98
C GLU A 33 -2.01 -1.29 -0.89
N GLN A 34 -2.32 -1.97 -2.00
CA GLN A 34 -3.23 -3.13 -1.99
C GLN A 34 -2.76 -4.24 -1.04
N CYS A 35 -1.45 -4.47 -0.94
CA CYS A 35 -0.89 -5.41 0.02
C CYS A 35 -0.96 -4.90 1.46
N ALA A 36 -0.68 -3.62 1.69
CA ALA A 36 -0.79 -2.97 3.00
C ALA A 36 -2.23 -3.06 3.53
N ILE A 37 -3.23 -2.68 2.71
CA ILE A 37 -4.66 -2.78 3.00
C ILE A 37 -5.03 -4.20 3.43
N LYS A 38 -4.62 -5.22 2.65
CA LYS A 38 -4.87 -6.63 2.99
C LYS A 38 -4.26 -7.02 4.34
N THR A 39 -3.05 -6.54 4.61
CA THR A 39 -2.31 -6.82 5.85
C THR A 39 -3.00 -6.18 7.05
N TYR A 40 -3.30 -4.88 7.00
CA TYR A 40 -3.95 -4.16 8.10
C TYR A 40 -5.38 -4.64 8.35
N ASN A 41 -6.14 -4.98 7.30
CA ASN A 41 -7.45 -5.60 7.46
C ASN A 41 -7.37 -6.97 8.16
N SER A 42 -6.35 -7.78 7.87
CA SER A 42 -6.09 -9.04 8.58
C SER A 42 -5.74 -8.82 10.06
N LEU A 43 -4.96 -7.78 10.38
CA LEU A 43 -4.64 -7.41 11.77
C LEU A 43 -5.87 -6.90 12.53
N MET A 44 -6.69 -6.04 11.92
CA MET A 44 -7.93 -5.55 12.51
C MET A 44 -8.88 -6.68 12.92
N LYS A 45 -9.01 -7.71 12.09
CA LYS A 45 -9.84 -8.89 12.41
C LYS A 45 -9.34 -9.64 13.64
N LYS A 46 -8.04 -9.57 13.96
CA LYS A 46 -7.46 -10.19 15.15
C LYS A 46 -7.66 -9.36 16.41
N THR A 47 -7.82 -8.04 16.30
CA THR A 47 -7.85 -7.11 17.43
C THR A 47 -9.24 -6.60 17.80
N ARG A 48 -10.22 -6.61 16.88
CA ARG A 48 -11.57 -6.03 17.02
C ARG A 48 -12.22 -6.17 18.40
N ASP A 49 -12.21 -7.39 18.95
CA ASP A 49 -12.89 -7.70 20.22
C ASP A 49 -11.90 -8.03 21.36
N LYS A 50 -10.59 -7.93 21.12
CA LYS A 50 -9.54 -8.33 22.07
C LYS A 50 -8.69 -7.16 22.55
N ASP A 51 -8.46 -6.18 21.69
CA ASP A 51 -7.63 -5.02 21.96
C ASP A 51 -8.20 -3.82 21.17
N PRO A 52 -9.18 -3.09 21.75
CA PRO A 52 -9.85 -2.00 21.07
C PRO A 52 -8.93 -0.81 20.79
N VAL A 53 -7.86 -0.63 21.60
CA VAL A 53 -6.89 0.45 21.39
C VAL A 53 -6.05 0.16 20.14
N THR A 54 -5.50 -1.05 20.04
CA THR A 54 -4.75 -1.45 18.83
C THR A 54 -5.67 -1.52 17.62
N TYR A 55 -6.92 -1.98 17.76
CA TYR A 55 -7.90 -1.95 16.68
C TYR A 55 -8.12 -0.54 16.13
N ASN A 56 -8.27 0.47 17.00
CA ASN A 56 -8.48 1.84 16.57
C ASN A 56 -7.26 2.40 15.81
N VAL A 57 -6.04 2.09 16.25
CA VAL A 57 -4.81 2.44 15.51
C VAL A 57 -4.79 1.79 14.13
N LEU A 58 -5.08 0.50 14.05
CA LEU A 58 -5.11 -0.23 12.78
C LEU A 58 -6.22 0.26 11.85
N LEU A 59 -7.36 0.71 12.39
CA LEU A 59 -8.44 1.32 11.63
C LEU A 59 -8.00 2.64 10.98
N THR A 60 -7.29 3.48 11.72
CA THR A 60 -6.70 4.71 11.16
C THR A 60 -5.73 4.39 10.04
N ILE A 61 -4.80 3.45 10.26
CA ILE A 61 -3.83 3.07 9.22
C ILE A 61 -4.55 2.52 7.99
N LEU A 62 -5.52 1.60 8.17
CA LEU A 62 -6.29 1.06 7.05
C LEU A 62 -7.01 2.15 6.25
N SER A 63 -7.56 3.17 6.92
CA SER A 63 -8.19 4.31 6.25
C SER A 63 -7.19 5.09 5.41
N GLN A 64 -5.98 5.31 5.92
CA GLN A 64 -4.91 6.01 5.20
C GLN A 64 -4.45 5.21 3.97
N GLU A 65 -4.27 3.89 4.09
CA GLU A 65 -3.83 3.10 2.92
C GLU A 65 -4.90 3.04 1.82
N VAL A 66 -6.18 3.08 2.17
CA VAL A 66 -7.27 3.17 1.16
C VAL A 66 -7.26 4.52 0.45
N GLU A 67 -7.05 5.61 1.19
CA GLU A 67 -6.88 6.96 0.61
C GLU A 67 -5.64 7.01 -0.30
N HIS A 68 -4.50 6.46 0.13
CA HIS A 68 -3.30 6.38 -0.68
C HIS A 68 -3.50 5.56 -1.97
N GLU A 69 -4.19 4.42 -1.90
CA GLU A 69 -4.51 3.63 -3.10
C GLU A 69 -5.35 4.44 -4.08
N GLU A 70 -6.42 5.10 -3.60
CA GLU A 70 -7.31 5.92 -4.42
C GLU A 70 -6.55 7.08 -5.09
N ASP A 71 -5.75 7.82 -4.32
CA ASP A 71 -4.93 8.92 -4.84
C ASP A 71 -3.96 8.45 -5.94
N LEU A 72 -3.29 7.31 -5.73
CA LEU A 72 -2.35 6.77 -6.70
C LEU A 72 -3.05 6.25 -7.96
N GLN A 73 -4.23 5.66 -7.83
CA GLN A 73 -5.05 5.23 -8.97
C GLN A 73 -5.52 6.42 -9.79
N ALA A 74 -6.00 7.49 -9.15
CA ALA A 74 -6.38 8.72 -9.81
C ALA A 74 -5.19 9.35 -10.56
N LEU A 75 -4.02 9.41 -9.94
CA LEU A 75 -2.79 9.90 -10.58
C LEU A 75 -2.41 9.06 -11.81
N LEU A 76 -2.55 7.74 -11.75
CA LEU A 76 -2.28 6.86 -12.88
C LEU A 76 -3.24 7.14 -14.05
N GLU A 77 -4.53 7.27 -13.77
CA GLU A 77 -5.56 7.60 -14.77
C GLU A 77 -5.26 8.96 -15.44
N ASP A 78 -4.94 9.98 -14.65
CA ASP A 78 -4.58 11.31 -15.15
C ASP A 78 -3.35 11.28 -16.06
N VAL A 79 -2.29 10.56 -15.65
CA VAL A 79 -1.08 10.39 -16.47
C VAL A 79 -1.40 9.69 -17.79
N GLU A 80 -2.22 8.65 -17.77
CA GLU A 80 -2.63 7.96 -19.01
C GLU A 80 -3.42 8.88 -19.94
N ILE A 81 -4.33 9.70 -19.41
CA ILE A 81 -5.09 10.68 -20.20
C ILE A 81 -4.14 11.67 -20.87
N ILE A 82 -3.19 12.24 -20.10
CA ILE A 82 -2.19 13.20 -20.60
C ILE A 82 -1.32 12.56 -21.69
N MET A 83 -0.95 11.29 -21.52
CA MET A 83 -0.13 10.57 -22.50
C MET A 83 -0.90 10.25 -23.79
N LYS A 84 -2.20 9.91 -23.70
CA LYS A 84 -3.06 9.60 -24.86
C LYS A 84 -3.47 10.84 -25.67
N SER A 85 -3.44 12.02 -25.05
CA SER A 85 -3.81 13.29 -25.68
C SER A 85 -2.64 14.04 -26.33
N ARG A 86 -1.46 13.42 -26.36
CA ARG A 86 -0.30 13.82 -27.17
C ARG A 86 -0.21 13.01 -28.45
#